data_AF-A0A167JEX0-F1
#
_entry.id   AF-A0A167JEX0-F1
#
_cell.length_a   1.000
_cell.length_b   1.000
_cell.length_c   1.000
_cell.angle_alpha   90.00
_cell.angle_beta   90.00
_cell.angle_gamma   90.00
#
_symmetry.space_group_name_H-M   'P 1'
#
loop_
_entity.id
_entity.type
_entity.pdbx_description
1 polymer ?
#
loop_
_entity_poly.entity_id
_entity_poly.type
_entity_poly.pdbx_seq_one_letter_code
_entity_poly.pdbx_strand_id
1 'polypeptide(L)'
;MAKIFYSLATAGILTVLSGCAAAPKSVIMNPEYSAGQVVQLNVPLNVNIVDLRTSKFTVKVLDTEPAVYLPDANLPVTISNVFKQALVANNANITSEAKTTITLEINKFLAQVTETYSKHESNAEAEFKVTVNKPSGTFSKSYTGTRALSGSLKHDQAKVEGQLNMLAQQLVTHIIKDKELIDFIAQQ
;
A
#
# COMPACT_ATOMS: atom_id res chain seq x y z
N MET A 1 77.62 22.94 -19.42
CA MET A 1 76.97 23.11 -20.74
C MET A 1 75.83 22.11 -20.85
N ALA A 2 74.66 22.59 -21.27
CA ALA A 2 73.39 21.86 -21.29
C ALA A 2 73.27 20.79 -22.40
N LYS A 3 72.32 19.85 -22.19
CA LYS A 3 71.44 19.10 -23.14
C LYS A 3 70.79 17.94 -22.35
N ILE A 4 69.53 18.00 -21.87
CA ILE A 4 68.23 17.74 -22.53
C ILE A 4 68.21 16.43 -23.35
N PHE A 5 67.32 15.46 -23.03
CA PHE A 5 66.21 14.90 -23.86
C PHE A 5 65.57 13.59 -23.28
N TYR A 6 64.33 13.70 -22.78
CA TYR A 6 63.09 12.86 -22.83
C TYR A 6 62.91 11.37 -22.37
N SER A 7 61.68 11.16 -21.83
CA SER A 7 60.81 9.94 -21.77
C SER A 7 61.00 8.98 -20.57
N LEU A 8 59.98 8.42 -19.89
CA LEU A 8 58.58 8.13 -20.26
C LEU A 8 57.71 7.92 -18.98
N ALA A 9 56.50 8.49 -19.00
CA ALA A 9 55.23 8.01 -18.45
C ALA A 9 55.16 7.14 -17.17
N THR A 10 54.39 7.59 -16.16
CA THR A 10 53.17 6.88 -15.70
C THR A 10 52.34 7.78 -14.77
N ALA A 11 51.41 8.56 -15.34
CA ALA A 11 50.33 9.18 -14.59
C ALA A 11 49.21 8.13 -14.45
N GLY A 12 49.11 7.51 -13.27
CA GLY A 12 48.03 6.58 -12.94
C GLY A 12 46.71 7.34 -12.77
N ILE A 13 45.89 7.36 -13.82
CA ILE A 13 44.49 7.76 -13.73
C ILE A 13 43.75 6.64 -13.00
N LEU A 14 43.47 6.86 -11.70
CA LEU A 14 42.48 6.11 -10.95
C LEU A 14 41.10 6.66 -11.35
N THR A 15 40.51 6.11 -12.41
CA THR A 15 39.07 6.30 -12.66
C THR A 15 38.30 5.55 -11.59
N VAL A 16 37.84 6.27 -10.57
CA VAL A 16 36.82 5.77 -9.65
C VAL A 16 35.54 5.59 -10.47
N LEU A 17 35.22 4.36 -10.87
CA LEU A 17 33.91 4.03 -11.43
C LEU A 17 32.89 4.17 -10.29
N SER A 18 32.40 5.39 -10.07
CA SER A 18 31.14 5.60 -9.37
C SER A 18 30.02 5.12 -10.28
N GLY A 19 29.79 3.81 -10.27
CA GLY A 19 28.56 3.22 -10.82
C GLY A 19 27.40 3.77 -9.99
N CYS A 20 26.66 4.72 -10.57
CA CYS A 20 25.41 5.22 -10.00
C CYS A 20 24.41 4.06 -10.06
N ALA A 21 24.38 3.22 -9.03
CA ALA A 21 23.31 2.24 -8.86
C ALA A 21 22.02 3.05 -8.69
N ALA A 22 21.17 3.05 -9.72
CA ALA A 22 19.85 3.65 -9.64
C ALA A 22 19.09 2.99 -8.49
N ALA A 23 18.48 3.80 -7.63
CA ALA A 23 17.72 3.30 -6.49
C ALA A 23 16.63 2.30 -6.98
N PRO A 24 16.39 1.21 -6.23
CA PRO A 24 15.36 0.24 -6.60
C PRO A 24 14.00 0.94 -6.67
N LYS A 25 13.27 0.72 -7.75
CA LYS A 25 11.91 1.26 -7.91
C LYS A 25 11.01 0.72 -6.80
N SER A 26 10.17 1.58 -6.23
CA SER A 26 9.16 1.24 -5.24
C SER A 26 7.79 1.73 -5.69
N VAL A 27 6.74 1.14 -5.14
CA VAL A 27 5.37 1.63 -5.28
C VAL A 27 5.18 2.79 -4.32
N ILE A 28 4.60 3.89 -4.77
CA ILE A 28 4.19 5.01 -3.92
C ILE A 28 2.67 5.11 -3.94
N MET A 29 2.07 5.04 -2.76
CA MET A 29 0.61 5.09 -2.61
C MET A 29 0.21 6.17 -1.61
N ASN A 30 -0.92 6.81 -1.89
CA ASN A 30 -1.55 7.78 -1.02
C ASN A 30 -3.08 7.74 -1.24
N PRO A 31 -3.75 6.66 -0.80
CA PRO A 31 -5.20 6.59 -0.84
C PRO A 31 -5.80 7.62 0.12
N GLU A 32 -6.88 8.25 -0.32
CA GLU A 32 -7.61 9.24 0.47
C GLU A 32 -9.05 8.80 0.65
N TYR A 33 -9.58 9.02 1.85
CA TYR A 33 -10.99 8.75 2.10
C TYR A 33 -11.84 9.93 1.63
N SER A 34 -12.70 9.71 0.63
CA SER A 34 -13.53 10.77 0.04
C SER A 34 -15.05 10.53 0.14
N ALA A 35 -15.50 9.50 0.87
CA ALA A 35 -16.94 9.20 0.95
C ALA A 35 -17.71 10.10 1.94
N GLY A 36 -17.02 10.97 2.68
CA GLY A 36 -17.62 11.84 3.69
C GLY A 36 -18.17 11.06 4.88
N GLN A 37 -19.06 11.69 5.64
CA GLN A 37 -19.77 11.03 6.73
C GLN A 37 -20.89 10.15 6.16
N VAL A 38 -20.77 8.84 6.31
CA VAL A 38 -21.78 7.85 5.87
C VAL A 38 -22.48 7.18 7.05
N VAL A 39 -21.86 7.18 8.24
CA VAL A 39 -22.37 6.62 9.49
C VAL A 39 -21.99 7.51 10.68
N GLN A 40 -22.56 7.26 11.86
CA GLN A 40 -22.17 7.90 13.11
C GLN A 40 -21.71 6.85 14.12
N LEU A 41 -20.41 6.81 14.39
CA LEU A 41 -19.84 5.87 15.36
C LEU A 41 -19.92 6.40 16.79
N ASN A 42 -19.57 7.67 17.04
CA ASN A 42 -19.64 8.34 18.35
C ASN A 42 -19.02 7.53 19.53
N VAL A 43 -18.03 6.69 19.25
CA VAL A 43 -17.34 5.86 20.23
C VAL A 43 -15.84 6.13 20.26
N PRO A 44 -15.18 6.02 21.43
CA PRO A 44 -13.73 6.00 21.51
C PRO A 44 -13.19 4.67 20.96
N LEU A 45 -12.22 4.71 20.05
CA LEU A 45 -11.60 3.54 19.42
C LEU A 45 -10.08 3.60 19.52
N ASN A 46 -9.47 2.48 19.91
CA ASN A 46 -8.04 2.25 19.76
C ASN A 46 -7.81 1.50 18.44
N VAL A 47 -7.05 2.09 17.52
CA VAL A 47 -6.92 1.59 16.14
C VAL A 47 -5.53 1.00 15.92
N ASN A 48 -5.48 -0.28 15.54
CA ASN A 48 -4.25 -0.99 15.21
C ASN A 48 -4.28 -1.51 13.77
N ILE A 49 -3.12 -1.50 13.10
CA ILE A 49 -2.94 -2.05 11.75
C ILE A 49 -1.79 -3.04 11.76
N VAL A 50 -1.99 -4.21 11.17
CA VAL A 50 -0.97 -5.26 11.09
C VAL A 50 -0.87 -5.77 9.67
N ASP A 51 0.35 -5.81 9.09
CA ASP A 51 0.59 -6.39 7.77
C ASP A 51 1.01 -7.86 7.89
N LEU A 52 0.03 -8.74 7.64
CA LEU A 52 0.17 -10.20 7.65
C LEU A 52 0.36 -10.80 6.25
N ARG A 53 0.60 -9.98 5.22
CA ARG A 53 0.84 -10.48 3.86
C ARG A 53 2.09 -11.37 3.85
N THR A 54 1.96 -12.52 3.19
CA THR A 54 3.05 -13.49 2.99
C THR A 54 4.23 -12.88 2.22
N SER A 55 3.96 -11.95 1.32
CA SER A 55 4.96 -11.17 0.59
C SER A 55 4.70 -9.68 0.76
N LYS A 56 5.77 -8.88 0.87
CA LYS A 56 5.69 -7.41 1.01
C LYS A 56 5.64 -6.68 -0.34
N PHE A 57 5.63 -7.41 -1.44
CA PHE A 57 5.44 -6.82 -2.77
C PHE A 57 3.98 -6.38 -2.96
N THR A 58 3.82 -5.17 -3.48
CA THR A 58 2.52 -4.56 -3.76
C THR A 58 2.21 -4.57 -5.26
N VAL A 59 3.25 -4.61 -6.11
CA VAL A 59 3.10 -4.84 -7.55
C VAL A 59 4.02 -5.98 -7.99
N LYS A 60 3.49 -6.86 -8.85
CA LYS A 60 4.22 -7.94 -9.53
C LYS A 60 4.01 -7.83 -11.03
N VAL A 61 5.09 -7.65 -11.79
CA VAL A 61 5.06 -7.62 -13.27
C VAL A 61 5.55 -8.97 -13.79
N LEU A 62 4.71 -9.67 -14.57
CA LEU A 62 4.96 -11.06 -14.97
C LEU A 62 5.76 -11.24 -16.26
N ASP A 63 5.72 -10.28 -17.19
CA ASP A 63 6.28 -10.46 -18.54
C ASP A 63 7.70 -9.89 -18.71
N THR A 64 8.34 -9.51 -17.61
CA THR A 64 9.78 -9.19 -17.59
C THR A 64 10.54 -10.39 -17.04
N GLU A 65 11.62 -10.83 -17.68
CA GLU A 65 12.56 -11.78 -17.08
C GLU A 65 13.82 -11.02 -16.64
N PRO A 66 14.13 -10.95 -15.33
CA PRO A 66 13.36 -11.46 -14.20
C PRO A 66 12.10 -10.63 -13.89
N ALA A 67 11.09 -11.25 -13.29
CA ALA A 67 9.85 -10.58 -12.89
C ALA A 67 10.15 -9.38 -11.98
N VAL A 68 9.55 -8.23 -12.25
CA VAL A 68 9.74 -7.02 -11.44
C VAL A 68 8.77 -7.06 -10.27
N TYR A 69 9.33 -7.00 -9.05
CA TYR A 69 8.58 -6.96 -7.81
C TYR A 69 8.81 -5.61 -7.12
N LEU A 70 7.75 -4.82 -6.98
CA LEU A 70 7.84 -3.50 -6.36
C LEU A 70 7.18 -3.56 -4.97
N PRO A 71 7.95 -3.35 -3.89
CA PRO A 71 7.38 -3.20 -2.56
C PRO A 71 6.81 -1.78 -2.38
N ASP A 72 5.86 -1.67 -1.46
CA ASP A 72 5.57 -0.41 -0.76
C ASP A 72 6.12 -0.54 0.66
N ALA A 73 7.18 0.20 0.96
CA ALA A 73 7.84 0.17 2.26
C ALA A 73 6.94 0.66 3.41
N ASN A 74 5.90 1.42 3.11
CA ASN A 74 5.05 2.10 4.09
C ASN A 74 3.59 1.65 4.02
N LEU A 75 3.26 0.55 3.34
CA LEU A 75 1.87 0.09 3.19
C LEU A 75 1.07 0.09 4.50
N PRO A 76 1.56 -0.46 5.64
CA PRO A 76 0.78 -0.47 6.87
C PRO A 76 0.44 0.95 7.34
N VAL A 77 1.36 1.91 7.18
CA VAL A 77 1.16 3.32 7.52
C VAL A 77 0.16 3.96 6.57
N THR A 78 0.31 3.72 5.27
CA THR A 78 -0.59 4.21 4.22
C THR A 78 -2.03 3.75 4.45
N ILE A 79 -2.23 2.46 4.74
CA ILE A 79 -3.54 1.89 5.08
C ILE A 79 -4.06 2.42 6.43
N SER A 80 -3.18 2.58 7.43
CA SER A 80 -3.53 3.21 8.70
C SER A 80 -4.11 4.60 8.51
N ASN A 81 -3.48 5.41 7.66
CA ASN A 81 -3.90 6.79 7.43
C ASN A 81 -5.29 6.85 6.80
N VAL A 82 -5.54 6.15 5.69
CA VAL A 82 -6.87 6.16 5.06
C VAL A 82 -7.95 5.54 5.95
N PHE A 83 -7.62 4.50 6.73
CA PHE A 83 -8.57 3.88 7.65
C PHE A 83 -8.95 4.82 8.81
N LYS A 84 -7.95 5.48 9.42
CA LYS A 84 -8.18 6.49 10.46
C LYS A 84 -8.94 7.70 9.93
N GLN A 85 -8.61 8.18 8.73
CA GLN A 85 -9.38 9.25 8.06
C GLN A 85 -10.85 8.86 7.94
N ALA A 86 -11.14 7.63 7.50
CA ALA A 86 -12.51 7.14 7.36
C ALA A 86 -13.23 7.05 8.71
N LEU A 87 -12.58 6.53 9.76
CA LEU A 87 -13.15 6.48 11.11
C LEU A 87 -13.46 7.89 11.66
N VAL A 88 -12.52 8.84 11.54
CA VAL A 88 -12.70 10.22 12.00
C VAL A 88 -13.80 10.92 11.21
N ALA A 89 -13.84 10.76 9.88
CA ALA A 89 -14.90 11.29 9.03
C ALA A 89 -16.30 10.75 9.39
N ASN A 90 -16.36 9.64 10.13
CA ASN A 90 -17.58 9.00 10.63
C ASN A 90 -17.73 9.12 12.15
N ASN A 91 -17.15 10.17 12.73
CA ASN A 91 -17.29 10.58 14.13
C ASN A 91 -16.76 9.58 15.17
N ALA A 92 -15.81 8.72 14.81
CA ALA A 92 -15.05 7.98 15.82
C ALA A 92 -14.05 8.90 16.52
N ASN A 93 -13.88 8.73 17.83
CA ASN A 93 -12.82 9.37 18.60
C ASN A 93 -11.63 8.40 18.73
N ILE A 94 -10.54 8.66 18.01
CA ILE A 94 -9.38 7.75 18.04
C ILE A 94 -8.48 8.09 19.23
N THR A 95 -8.35 7.16 20.18
CA THR A 95 -7.49 7.32 21.36
C THR A 95 -6.92 5.97 21.80
N SER A 96 -5.66 5.96 22.25
CA SER A 96 -4.97 4.75 22.74
C SER A 96 -5.55 4.19 24.04
N GLU A 97 -6.34 4.98 24.78
CA GLU A 97 -6.96 4.61 26.05
C GLU A 97 -8.34 3.98 25.90
N ALA A 98 -8.86 3.89 24.67
CA ALA A 98 -10.18 3.32 24.43
C ALA A 98 -10.22 1.83 24.79
N LYS A 99 -11.31 1.40 25.45
CA LYS A 99 -11.58 -0.02 25.78
C LYS A 99 -11.97 -0.85 24.56
N THR A 100 -12.45 -0.20 23.50
CA THR A 100 -12.80 -0.84 22.23
C THR A 100 -11.62 -0.70 21.29
N THR A 101 -11.02 -1.84 20.95
CA THR A 101 -9.88 -1.91 20.02
C THR A 101 -10.36 -2.46 18.68
N ILE A 102 -10.06 -1.75 17.60
CA ILE A 102 -10.26 -2.20 16.23
C ILE A 102 -8.90 -2.48 15.59
N THR A 103 -8.69 -3.72 15.16
CA THR A 103 -7.50 -4.17 14.46
C THR A 103 -7.84 -4.46 13.01
N LEU A 104 -7.13 -3.85 12.07
CA LEU A 104 -7.19 -4.18 10.65
C LEU A 104 -5.92 -4.96 10.28
N GLU A 105 -6.13 -6.19 9.87
CA GLU A 105 -5.11 -7.10 9.35
C GLU A 105 -5.09 -7.03 7.82
N ILE A 106 -3.94 -6.72 7.24
CA ILE A 106 -3.72 -6.74 5.80
C ILE A 106 -3.25 -8.14 5.42
N ASN A 107 -4.16 -8.97 4.87
CA ASN A 107 -3.85 -10.34 4.46
C ASN A 107 -3.41 -10.42 3.01
N LYS A 108 -4.01 -9.59 2.15
CA LYS A 108 -3.65 -9.49 0.73
C LYS A 108 -3.74 -8.03 0.28
N PHE A 109 -2.76 -7.59 -0.50
CA PHE A 109 -2.78 -6.30 -1.19
C PHE A 109 -1.72 -6.33 -2.30
N LEU A 110 -2.14 -6.66 -3.52
CA LEU A 110 -1.25 -6.92 -4.65
C LEU A 110 -1.92 -6.53 -5.97
N ALA A 111 -1.19 -5.84 -6.84
CA ALA A 111 -1.50 -5.72 -8.27
C ALA A 111 -0.58 -6.61 -9.09
N GLN A 112 -1.18 -7.49 -9.89
CA GLN A 112 -0.47 -8.32 -10.85
C GLN A 112 -0.62 -7.71 -12.25
N VAL A 113 0.50 -7.30 -12.84
CA VAL A 113 0.59 -6.71 -14.17
C VAL A 113 1.09 -7.76 -15.15
N THR A 114 0.30 -8.00 -16.19
CA THR A 114 0.67 -8.80 -17.35
C THR A 114 0.81 -7.86 -18.54
N GLU A 115 1.94 -7.90 -19.22
CA GLU A 115 2.17 -7.13 -20.44
C GLU A 115 2.17 -8.07 -21.65
N THR A 116 1.87 -7.52 -22.81
CA THR A 116 2.16 -8.10 -24.12
C THR A 116 2.71 -7.00 -25.02
N TYR A 117 3.09 -7.33 -26.26
CA TYR A 117 3.63 -6.34 -27.20
C TYR A 117 2.71 -5.13 -27.47
N SER A 118 1.40 -5.30 -27.38
CA SER A 118 0.42 -4.27 -27.77
C SER A 118 -0.47 -3.79 -26.63
N LYS A 119 -0.52 -4.49 -25.50
CA LYS A 119 -1.41 -4.18 -24.38
C LYS A 119 -0.81 -4.56 -23.03
N HIS A 120 -1.39 -4.04 -21.97
CA HIS A 120 -1.18 -4.52 -20.62
C HIS A 120 -2.52 -4.67 -19.90
N GLU A 121 -2.52 -5.55 -18.90
CA GLU A 121 -3.62 -5.79 -17.98
C GLU A 121 -3.06 -5.84 -16.55
N SER A 122 -3.70 -5.12 -15.64
CA SER A 122 -3.37 -5.13 -14.21
C SER A 122 -4.58 -5.55 -13.40
N ASN A 123 -4.44 -6.65 -12.66
CA ASN A 123 -5.45 -7.18 -11.76
C ASN A 123 -5.00 -6.96 -10.32
N ALA A 124 -5.69 -6.06 -9.62
CA ALA A 124 -5.43 -5.73 -8.23
C ALA A 124 -6.43 -6.44 -7.31
N GLU A 125 -5.92 -7.00 -6.22
CA GLU A 125 -6.69 -7.74 -5.23
C GLU A 125 -6.27 -7.35 -3.82
N ALA A 126 -7.25 -7.24 -2.93
CA ALA A 126 -7.05 -6.90 -1.54
C ALA A 126 -7.95 -7.74 -0.63
N GLU A 127 -7.44 -8.08 0.55
CA GLU A 127 -8.17 -8.72 1.63
C GLU A 127 -7.73 -8.10 2.96
N PHE A 128 -8.69 -7.46 3.64
CA PHE A 128 -8.52 -6.92 4.98
C PHE A 128 -9.42 -7.68 5.95
N LYS A 129 -8.88 -8.12 7.07
CA LYS A 129 -9.67 -8.66 8.17
C LYS A 129 -9.76 -7.64 9.29
N VAL A 130 -10.98 -7.30 9.69
CA VAL A 130 -11.24 -6.38 10.80
C VAL A 130 -11.67 -7.19 11.99
N THR A 131 -10.97 -7.02 13.11
CA THR A 131 -11.34 -7.58 14.41
C THR A 131 -11.62 -6.44 15.39
N VAL A 132 -12.81 -6.42 15.99
CA VAL A 132 -13.15 -5.51 17.08
C VAL A 132 -13.20 -6.28 18.38
N ASN A 133 -12.42 -5.84 19.37
CA ASN A 133 -12.42 -6.37 20.73
C ASN A 133 -12.94 -5.30 21.68
N LYS A 134 -13.95 -5.64 22.49
CA LYS A 134 -14.49 -4.80 23.57
C LYS A 134 -14.87 -5.68 24.76
N PRO A 135 -15.15 -5.12 25.95
CA PRO A 135 -15.49 -5.92 27.13
C PRO A 135 -16.68 -6.86 26.92
N SER A 136 -17.65 -6.49 26.08
CA SER A 136 -18.86 -7.27 25.81
C SER A 136 -18.64 -8.41 24.79
N GLY A 137 -17.47 -8.50 24.13
CA GLY A 137 -17.16 -9.56 23.19
C GLY A 137 -16.24 -9.16 22.03
N THR A 138 -16.12 -10.07 21.07
CA THR A 138 -15.28 -9.93 19.88
C THR A 138 -16.10 -10.10 18.61
N PHE A 139 -15.86 -9.23 17.63
CA PHE A 139 -16.36 -9.33 16.26
C PHE A 139 -15.18 -9.48 15.30
N SER A 140 -15.32 -10.30 14.27
CA SER A 140 -14.31 -10.46 13.23
C SER A 140 -14.97 -10.67 11.87
N LYS A 141 -14.53 -9.92 10.85
CA LYS A 141 -15.03 -10.06 9.48
C LYS A 141 -13.93 -9.75 8.47
N SER A 142 -13.88 -10.53 7.38
CA SER A 142 -12.99 -10.29 6.25
C SER A 142 -13.71 -9.54 5.13
N TYR A 143 -12.99 -8.60 4.51
CA TYR A 143 -13.43 -7.76 3.42
C TYR A 143 -12.48 -7.94 2.26
N THR A 144 -13.01 -8.30 1.10
CA THR A 144 -12.24 -8.48 -0.13
C THR A 144 -12.63 -7.47 -1.18
N GLY A 145 -11.69 -7.13 -2.05
CA GLY A 145 -11.92 -6.22 -3.16
C GLY A 145 -10.99 -6.55 -4.32
N THR A 146 -11.48 -6.30 -5.53
CA THR A 146 -10.69 -6.42 -6.74
C THR A 146 -10.87 -5.20 -7.62
N ARG A 147 -9.87 -4.92 -8.46
CA ARG A 147 -9.94 -3.86 -9.46
C ARG A 147 -9.10 -4.27 -10.66
N ALA A 148 -9.61 -4.03 -11.87
CA ALA A 148 -8.87 -4.27 -13.10
C ALA A 148 -8.56 -2.95 -13.80
N LEU A 149 -7.42 -2.90 -14.48
CA LEU A 149 -6.99 -1.82 -15.36
C LEU A 149 -6.41 -2.46 -16.61
N SER A 150 -6.76 -1.93 -17.78
CA SER A 150 -6.13 -2.33 -19.04
C SER A 150 -5.77 -1.11 -19.85
N GLY A 151 -4.77 -1.26 -20.73
CA GLY A 151 -4.35 -0.20 -21.62
C GLY A 151 -3.52 -0.74 -22.77
N SER A 152 -3.27 0.12 -23.75
CA SER A 152 -2.35 -0.16 -24.84
C SER A 152 -0.90 -0.01 -24.39
N LEU A 153 0.01 -0.72 -25.05
CA LEU A 153 1.45 -0.70 -24.78
C LEU A 153 1.79 -1.14 -23.35
N LYS A 154 2.99 -0.77 -22.89
CA LYS A 154 3.48 -1.04 -21.54
C LYS A 154 2.66 -0.31 -20.48
N HIS A 155 2.61 -0.88 -19.28
CA HIS A 155 1.92 -0.28 -18.15
C HIS A 155 2.56 1.05 -17.76
N ASP A 156 1.71 1.95 -17.29
CA ASP A 156 2.12 3.17 -16.60
C ASP A 156 2.03 2.90 -15.10
N GLN A 157 3.19 2.92 -14.42
CA GLN A 157 3.27 2.64 -12.98
C GLN A 157 2.34 3.56 -12.17
N ALA A 158 2.20 4.83 -12.54
CA ALA A 158 1.33 5.78 -11.83
C ALA A 158 -0.15 5.38 -11.94
N LYS A 159 -0.57 4.76 -13.06
CA LYS A 159 -1.94 4.25 -13.21
C LYS A 159 -2.18 3.02 -12.35
N VAL A 160 -1.19 2.13 -12.22
CA VAL A 160 -1.27 0.96 -11.33
C VAL A 160 -1.31 1.41 -9.85
N GLU A 161 -0.49 2.39 -9.47
CA GLU A 161 -0.54 3.04 -8.15
C GLU A 161 -1.90 3.68 -7.89
N GLY A 162 -2.45 4.41 -8.87
CA GLY A 162 -3.80 4.97 -8.81
C GLY A 162 -4.89 3.90 -8.66
N GLN A 163 -4.78 2.77 -9.36
CA GLN A 163 -5.67 1.62 -9.21
C GLN A 163 -5.64 1.06 -7.79
N LEU A 164 -4.46 0.92 -7.20
CA LEU A 164 -4.29 0.46 -5.83
C LEU A 164 -4.84 1.47 -4.80
N ASN A 165 -4.63 2.77 -5.01
CA ASN A 165 -5.20 3.82 -4.16
C ASN A 165 -6.74 3.72 -4.14
N MET A 166 -7.36 3.58 -5.32
CA MET A 166 -8.80 3.42 -5.42
C MET A 166 -9.29 2.13 -4.78
N LEU A 167 -8.56 1.02 -4.92
CA LEU A 167 -8.90 -0.25 -4.27
C LEU A 167 -8.87 -0.13 -2.74
N ALA A 168 -7.84 0.48 -2.16
CA ALA A 168 -7.74 0.72 -0.72
C ALA A 168 -8.91 1.59 -0.21
N GLN A 169 -9.21 2.69 -0.91
CA GLN A 169 -10.34 3.56 -0.57
C GLN A 169 -11.69 2.82 -0.64
N GLN A 170 -11.90 2.03 -1.70
CA GLN A 170 -13.13 1.23 -1.86
C GLN A 170 -13.30 0.25 -0.70
N LEU A 171 -12.23 -0.46 -0.32
CA LEU A 171 -12.30 -1.47 0.72
C LEU A 171 -12.52 -0.85 2.11
N VAL A 172 -11.85 0.26 2.42
CA VAL A 172 -12.10 1.02 3.65
C VAL A 172 -13.53 1.57 3.69
N THR A 173 -14.04 2.09 2.58
CA THR A 173 -15.43 2.56 2.50
C THR A 173 -16.42 1.42 2.71
N HIS A 174 -16.13 0.23 2.19
CA HIS A 174 -16.96 -0.96 2.40
C HIS A 174 -16.97 -1.37 3.88
N ILE A 175 -15.81 -1.41 4.55
CA ILE A 175 -15.70 -1.67 5.99
C ILE A 175 -16.56 -0.70 6.80
N ILE A 176 -16.43 0.61 6.55
CA ILE A 176 -17.14 1.63 7.33
C ILE A 176 -18.66 1.62 7.09
N LYS A 177 -19.12 1.09 5.96
CA LYS A 177 -20.55 0.95 5.64
C LYS A 177 -21.14 -0.37 6.12
N ASP A 178 -20.34 -1.27 6.70
CA ASP A 178 -20.80 -2.58 7.13
C ASP A 178 -21.72 -2.48 8.35
N LYS A 179 -22.99 -2.82 8.16
CA LYS A 179 -24.02 -2.69 9.20
C LYS A 179 -23.75 -3.59 10.41
N GLU A 180 -23.22 -4.79 10.22
CA GLU A 180 -22.93 -5.70 11.33
C GLU A 180 -21.79 -5.16 12.20
N LEU A 181 -20.75 -4.63 11.58
CA LEU A 181 -19.66 -3.96 12.29
C LEU A 181 -20.16 -2.75 13.07
N ILE A 182 -20.96 -1.88 12.44
CA ILE A 182 -21.50 -0.67 13.08
C ILE A 182 -22.39 -1.04 14.26
N ASP A 183 -23.34 -1.97 14.06
CA ASP A 183 -24.26 -2.40 15.10
C ASP A 183 -23.47 -3.04 16.26
N PHE A 184 -22.44 -3.83 15.97
CA PHE A 184 -21.57 -4.40 17.00
C PHE A 184 -20.81 -3.33 17.78
N ILE A 185 -20.26 -2.32 17.12
CA ILE A 185 -19.54 -1.22 17.78
C ILE A 185 -20.49 -0.38 18.64
N ALA A 186 -21.72 -0.15 18.19
CA ALA A 186 -22.71 0.68 18.88
C ALA A 186 -23.31 0.03 20.13
N GLN A 187 -23.38 -1.31 20.18
CA GLN A 187 -23.81 -2.05 21.37
C GLN A 187 -22.76 -1.89 22.48
N GLN A 188 -23.16 -1.54 23.70
CA GLN A 188 -22.26 -1.46 24.86
C GLN A 188 -22.36 -2.72 25.72
#